data_AF-A0A953G0P9-F1
#
_entry.id   AF-A0A953G0P9-F1
#
_cell.length_a   1.000
_cell.length_b   1.000
_cell.length_c   1.000
_cell.angle_alpha   90.00
_cell.angle_beta   90.00
_cell.angle_gamma   90.00
#
_symmetry.space_group_name_H-M   'P 1'
#
loop_
_entity.id
_entity.type
_entity.pdbx_description
1 polymer ?
#
loop_
_entity_poly.entity_id
_entity_poly.type
_entity_poly.pdbx_seq_one_letter_code
_entity_poly.pdbx_strand_id
1 'polypeptide(L)'
;MQWQIRLIGPILALALAASVAAADSRTDTEPSFLPTWKLLNTQEKQQFIAGYLKGWQDAEKVTSIAIEYVRDNPDKAVDGLEKIKSVYNLSGLNPDLLIRSLDAFYSEPENNSASLSKAVSAVKNALH
;
A
#
# COMPACT_ATOMS: atom_id res chain seq x y z
N MET A 1 14.63 68.99 -8.32
CA MET A 1 14.68 68.94 -6.85
C MET A 1 14.05 67.62 -6.41
N GLN A 2 14.90 66.74 -5.88
CA GLN A 2 14.66 65.55 -5.03
C GLN A 2 13.61 64.50 -5.42
N TRP A 3 14.15 63.42 -5.97
CA TRP A 3 13.64 62.05 -5.91
C TRP A 3 13.66 61.53 -4.46
N GLN A 4 12.57 60.93 -3.97
CA GLN A 4 12.60 60.09 -2.77
C GLN A 4 12.22 58.66 -3.12
N ILE A 5 13.26 57.83 -3.21
CA ILE A 5 13.19 56.37 -3.15
C ILE A 5 12.99 56.01 -1.68
N ARG A 6 11.85 55.41 -1.32
CA ARG A 6 11.71 54.70 -0.05
C ARG A 6 11.74 53.19 -0.30
N LEU A 7 12.92 52.64 -0.03
CA LEU A 7 13.16 51.22 0.20
C LEU A 7 12.27 50.75 1.35
N ILE A 8 11.32 49.85 1.06
CA ILE A 8 10.71 49.00 2.08
C ILE A 8 11.21 47.58 1.77
N GLY A 9 12.36 47.28 2.34
CA GLY A 9 12.93 45.94 2.42
C GLY A 9 12.16 45.05 3.42
N PRO A 10 12.44 43.75 3.43
CA PRO A 10 11.43 42.70 3.41
C PRO A 10 11.11 42.13 4.80
N ILE A 11 9.83 42.06 5.18
CA ILE A 11 9.35 41.28 6.35
C ILE A 11 8.58 40.02 5.89
N LEU A 12 8.72 39.63 4.62
CA LEU A 12 7.95 38.53 4.03
C LEU A 12 8.81 37.30 3.71
N ALA A 13 9.74 36.94 4.59
CA ALA A 13 10.59 35.75 4.42
C ALA A 13 10.60 34.79 5.62
N LEU A 14 9.74 35.00 6.63
CA LEU A 14 9.75 34.18 7.86
C LEU A 14 8.46 33.38 8.12
N ALA A 15 7.52 33.33 7.17
CA ALA A 15 6.28 32.56 7.33
C ALA A 15 6.24 31.26 6.49
N LEU A 16 7.18 31.05 5.57
CA LEU A 16 7.18 29.90 4.66
C LEU A 16 8.10 28.75 5.08
N ALA A 17 8.68 28.80 6.28
CA ALA A 17 9.49 27.70 6.84
C ALA A 17 8.72 26.86 7.88
N ALA A 18 7.49 27.25 8.23
CA ALA A 18 6.72 26.60 9.29
C ALA A 18 5.79 25.46 8.82
N SER A 19 5.59 25.25 7.50
CA SER A 19 4.69 24.19 7.02
C SER A 19 5.36 22.84 6.76
N VAL A 20 6.70 22.76 6.75
CA VAL A 20 7.43 21.49 6.53
C VAL A 20 7.72 20.74 7.83
N ALA A 21 7.58 21.40 8.99
CA ALA A 21 7.79 20.79 10.31
C ALA A 21 6.52 20.13 10.90
N ALA A 22 5.40 20.13 10.18
CA ALA A 22 4.14 19.51 10.62
C ALA A 22 3.93 18.08 10.08
N ALA A 23 5.00 17.43 9.63
CA ALA A 23 4.98 16.07 9.09
C ALA A 23 5.85 15.12 9.94
N ASP A 24 5.63 15.06 11.26
CA ASP A 24 5.92 13.85 12.06
C ASP A 24 5.50 14.01 13.53
N SER A 25 4.19 14.13 13.76
CA SER A 25 3.65 13.99 15.12
C SER A 25 2.35 13.19 15.15
N ARG A 26 2.29 12.12 14.36
CA ARG A 26 1.44 10.99 14.73
C ARG A 26 2.25 10.12 15.67
N THR A 27 2.17 10.42 16.97
CA THR A 27 2.43 9.39 17.98
C THR A 27 1.27 8.39 17.90
N ASP A 28 1.27 7.57 16.85
CA ASP A 28 0.51 6.33 16.79
C ASP A 28 1.10 5.43 17.87
N THR A 29 0.58 5.57 19.09
CA THR A 29 0.91 4.65 20.18
C THR A 29 0.14 3.38 19.86
N GLU A 30 0.73 2.55 18.99
CA GLU A 30 0.18 1.23 18.70
C GLU A 30 -0.03 0.49 20.03
N PRO A 31 -1.21 -0.12 20.24
CA PRO A 31 -1.48 -0.86 21.46
C PRO A 31 -0.46 -1.98 21.62
N SER A 32 0.00 -2.22 22.84
CA SER A 32 0.98 -3.27 23.11
C SER A 32 0.44 -4.63 22.68
N PHE A 33 1.21 -5.36 21.86
CA PHE A 33 0.91 -6.73 21.47
C PHE A 33 1.31 -7.76 22.56
N LEU A 34 2.00 -7.33 23.62
CA LEU A 34 2.53 -8.22 24.66
C LEU A 34 1.46 -9.06 25.37
N PRO A 35 0.26 -8.55 25.71
CA PRO A 35 -0.80 -9.37 26.30
C PRO A 35 -1.20 -10.52 25.38
N THR A 36 -1.41 -10.26 24.08
CA THR A 36 -1.72 -11.29 23.08
C THR A 36 -0.58 -12.30 22.95
N TRP A 37 0.67 -11.83 22.87
CA TRP A 37 1.85 -12.71 22.79
C TRP A 37 1.97 -13.68 23.96
N LYS A 38 1.58 -13.25 25.18
CA LYS A 38 1.58 -14.10 26.37
C LYS A 38 0.52 -15.20 26.32
N LEU A 39 -0.57 -15.00 25.60
CA LEU A 39 -1.65 -15.98 25.44
C LEU A 39 -1.31 -17.07 24.42
N LEU A 40 -0.38 -16.81 23.50
CA LEU A 40 0.01 -17.78 22.47
C LEU A 40 0.91 -18.89 23.03
N ASN A 41 0.62 -20.13 22.64
CA ASN A 41 1.54 -21.25 22.85
C ASN A 41 2.71 -21.24 21.83
N THR A 42 3.65 -22.17 21.97
CA THR A 42 4.85 -22.21 21.12
C THR A 42 4.54 -22.41 19.63
N GLN A 43 3.58 -23.27 19.29
CA GLN A 43 3.21 -23.55 17.91
C GLN A 43 2.54 -22.34 17.25
N GLU A 44 1.64 -21.67 17.97
CA GLU A 44 0.97 -20.45 17.51
C GLU A 44 1.97 -19.31 17.29
N LYS A 45 2.95 -19.14 18.20
CA LYS A 45 4.05 -18.19 18.02
C LYS A 45 4.87 -18.48 16.76
N GLN A 46 5.20 -19.75 16.52
CA GLN A 46 5.93 -20.15 15.32
C GLN A 46 5.14 -19.85 14.05
N GLN A 47 3.85 -20.17 14.00
CA GLN A 47 2.98 -19.88 12.86
C GLN A 47 2.84 -18.37 12.62
N PHE A 48 2.66 -17.59 13.69
CA PHE A 48 2.57 -16.14 13.63
C PHE A 48 3.86 -15.53 13.05
N ILE A 49 5.02 -15.88 13.61
CA ILE A 49 6.32 -15.38 13.13
C ILE A 49 6.61 -15.87 11.71
N ALA A 50 6.27 -17.11 11.36
CA ALA A 50 6.43 -17.62 10.00
C ALA A 50 5.62 -16.80 8.99
N GLY A 51 4.36 -16.48 9.31
CA GLY A 51 3.53 -15.60 8.48
C GLY A 51 4.12 -14.19 8.35
N TYR A 52 4.65 -13.63 9.44
CA TYR A 52 5.28 -12.32 9.45
C TYR A 52 6.55 -12.27 8.59
N LEU A 53 7.44 -13.25 8.76
CA LEU A 53 8.66 -13.40 7.95
C LEU A 53 8.33 -13.60 6.48
N LYS A 54 7.29 -14.38 6.17
CA LYS A 54 6.84 -14.60 4.80
C LYS A 54 6.33 -13.30 4.17
N GLY A 55 5.54 -12.53 4.91
CA GLY A 55 5.09 -11.19 4.49
C GLY A 55 6.25 -10.24 4.19
N TRP A 56 7.29 -10.24 5.03
CA TRP A 56 8.51 -9.45 4.79
C TRP A 56 9.27 -9.88 3.53
N GLN A 57 9.41 -11.18 3.29
CA GLN A 57 10.03 -11.69 2.07
C GLN A 57 9.25 -11.30 0.81
N ASP A 58 7.91 -11.33 0.88
CA ASP A 58 7.08 -10.94 -0.25
C ASP A 58 7.14 -9.42 -0.49
N ALA A 59 7.19 -8.61 0.58
CA ALA A 59 7.40 -7.17 0.47
C ALA A 59 8.77 -6.80 -0.12
N GLU A 60 9.84 -7.50 0.27
CA GLU A 60 11.18 -7.33 -0.29
C GLU A 60 11.19 -7.60 -1.79
N LYS A 61 10.61 -8.72 -2.23
CA LYS A 61 10.52 -9.06 -3.67
C LYS A 61 9.75 -8.01 -4.46
N VAL A 62 8.59 -7.58 -3.97
CA VAL A 62 7.78 -6.56 -4.64
C VAL A 62 8.56 -5.24 -4.75
N THR A 63 9.26 -4.86 -3.68
CA THR A 63 10.09 -3.65 -3.66
C THR A 63 11.25 -3.75 -4.66
N SER A 64 11.93 -4.90 -4.71
CA SER A 64 13.02 -5.15 -5.66
C SER A 64 12.54 -5.05 -7.11
N ILE A 65 11.39 -5.62 -7.45
CA ILE A 65 10.75 -5.51 -8.78
C ILE A 65 10.40 -4.05 -9.10
N ALA A 66 9.83 -3.32 -8.13
CA ALA A 66 9.48 -1.91 -8.34
C ALA A 66 10.72 -1.04 -8.58
N ILE A 67 11.80 -1.27 -7.83
CA ILE A 67 13.08 -0.57 -8.03
C ILE A 67 13.64 -0.85 -9.43
N GLU A 68 13.64 -2.11 -9.87
CA GLU A 68 14.10 -2.50 -11.20
C GLU A 68 13.26 -1.83 -12.31
N TYR A 69 11.93 -1.86 -12.18
CA TYR A 69 11.04 -1.20 -13.13
C TYR A 69 11.32 0.30 -13.26
N VAL A 70 11.47 1.00 -12.13
CA VAL A 70 11.77 2.44 -12.10
C VAL A 70 13.13 2.73 -12.74
N ARG A 71 14.13 1.89 -12.48
CA ARG A 71 15.48 2.04 -13.05
C ARG A 71 15.45 1.89 -14.57
N ASP A 72 14.69 0.92 -15.08
CA ASP A 72 14.62 0.62 -16.51
C ASP A 72 13.70 1.60 -17.28
N ASN A 73 12.75 2.24 -16.58
CA ASN A 73 11.72 3.09 -17.18
C ASN A 73 11.54 4.42 -16.41
N PRO A 74 12.60 5.24 -16.24
CA PRO A 74 12.56 6.41 -15.36
C PRO A 74 11.46 7.41 -15.74
N ASP A 75 11.26 7.66 -17.04
CA ASP A 75 10.27 8.64 -17.53
C ASP A 75 8.82 8.17 -17.40
N LYS A 76 8.59 6.87 -17.20
CA LYS A 76 7.24 6.25 -17.11
C LYS A 76 6.96 5.63 -15.74
N ALA A 77 7.91 5.75 -14.81
CA ALA A 77 7.87 5.12 -13.50
C ALA A 77 6.56 5.40 -12.75
N VAL A 78 6.17 6.68 -12.69
CA VAL A 78 4.97 7.12 -11.95
C VAL A 78 3.70 6.54 -12.58
N ASP A 79 3.50 6.72 -13.89
CA ASP A 79 2.31 6.23 -14.60
C ASP A 79 2.19 4.70 -14.52
N GLY A 80 3.32 3.99 -14.65
CA GLY A 80 3.38 2.54 -14.53
C GLY A 80 3.01 2.04 -13.13
N LEU A 81 3.58 2.66 -12.09
CA LEU A 81 3.29 2.30 -10.70
C LEU A 81 1.85 2.67 -10.31
N GLU A 82 1.29 3.79 -10.78
CA GLU A 82 -0.13 4.13 -10.56
C GLU A 82 -1.07 3.13 -11.26
N LYS A 83 -0.74 2.67 -12.47
CA LYS A 83 -1.49 1.60 -13.12
C LYS A 83 -1.46 0.31 -12.30
N ILE A 84 -0.29 -0.09 -11.81
CA ILE A 84 -0.15 -1.25 -10.92
C ILE A 84 -0.98 -1.06 -9.65
N LYS A 85 -0.87 0.09 -8.99
CA LYS A 85 -1.67 0.46 -7.81
C LYS A 85 -3.17 0.36 -8.07
N SER A 86 -3.66 0.78 -9.25
CA SER A 86 -5.09 0.63 -9.60
C SER A 86 -5.55 -0.83 -9.70
N VAL A 87 -4.66 -1.75 -10.13
CA VAL A 87 -4.95 -3.18 -10.17
C VAL A 87 -5.02 -3.76 -8.75
N TYR A 88 -4.12 -3.34 -7.86
CA TYR A 88 -4.09 -3.75 -6.46
C TYR A 88 -5.01 -2.93 -5.55
N ASN A 89 -5.69 -1.92 -6.08
CA ASN A 89 -6.66 -1.16 -5.32
C ASN A 89 -7.91 -2.02 -5.10
N LEU A 90 -7.88 -2.80 -4.02
CA LEU A 90 -8.99 -3.65 -3.58
C LEU A 90 -9.93 -2.90 -2.63
N SER A 91 -9.81 -1.56 -2.52
CA SER A 91 -10.73 -0.78 -1.71
C SER A 91 -12.15 -0.91 -2.27
N GLY A 92 -12.98 -1.66 -1.56
CA GLY A 92 -14.36 -2.00 -1.97
C GLY A 92 -14.64 -3.49 -2.14
N LEU A 93 -13.62 -4.36 -2.19
CA LEU A 93 -13.83 -5.81 -2.22
C LEU A 93 -14.15 -6.33 -0.82
N ASN A 94 -15.42 -6.59 -0.57
CA ASN A 94 -15.88 -7.30 0.62
C ASN A 94 -15.38 -8.77 0.54
N PRO A 95 -14.60 -9.26 1.53
CA PRO A 95 -14.11 -10.64 1.54
C PRO A 95 -15.22 -11.69 1.37
N ASP A 96 -16.37 -11.51 2.01
CA ASP A 96 -17.51 -12.43 1.91
C ASP A 96 -18.13 -12.45 0.51
N LEU A 97 -18.09 -11.31 -0.19
CA LEU A 97 -18.57 -11.23 -1.58
C LEU A 97 -17.58 -11.90 -2.53
N LEU A 98 -16.28 -11.69 -2.31
CA LEU A 98 -15.22 -12.29 -3.12
C LEU A 98 -15.21 -13.81 -2.97
N ILE A 99 -15.32 -14.33 -1.74
CA ILE A 99 -15.39 -15.78 -1.47
C ILE A 99 -16.60 -16.39 -2.18
N ARG A 100 -17.80 -15.84 -1.98
CA ARG A 100 -19.02 -16.34 -2.65
C ARG A 100 -18.91 -16.33 -4.17
N SER A 101 -18.27 -15.31 -4.73
CA SER A 101 -18.08 -15.20 -6.18
C SER A 101 -17.03 -16.18 -6.71
N LEU A 102 -16.00 -16.49 -5.91
CA LEU A 102 -15.02 -17.53 -6.23
C LEU A 102 -15.65 -18.93 -6.14
N ASP A 103 -16.48 -19.19 -5.14
CA ASP A 103 -17.23 -20.44 -5.02
C ASP A 103 -18.13 -20.65 -6.25
N ALA A 104 -18.83 -19.60 -6.70
CA ALA A 104 -19.62 -19.64 -7.93
C ALA A 104 -18.73 -19.90 -9.16
N PHE A 105 -17.60 -19.21 -9.29
CA PHE A 105 -16.65 -19.41 -10.39
C PHE A 105 -16.15 -20.87 -10.48
N TYR A 106 -15.80 -21.48 -9.35
CA TYR A 106 -15.32 -22.86 -9.28
C TYR A 106 -16.44 -23.91 -9.26
N SER A 107 -17.71 -23.52 -9.24
CA SER A 107 -18.82 -24.46 -9.39
C SER A 107 -19.00 -24.93 -10.85
N GLU A 108 -18.47 -24.17 -11.80
CA GLU A 108 -18.49 -24.50 -13.22
C GLU A 108 -17.38 -25.51 -13.57
N PRO A 109 -17.70 -26.68 -14.18
CA PRO A 109 -16.72 -27.73 -14.45
C PRO A 109 -15.49 -27.29 -15.25
N GLU A 110 -15.66 -26.34 -16.18
CA GLU A 110 -14.58 -25.75 -16.98
C GLU A 110 -13.55 -24.93 -16.18
N ASN A 111 -13.91 -24.48 -14.97
CA ASN A 111 -13.08 -23.61 -14.14
C ASN A 111 -12.35 -24.37 -13.03
N ASN A 112 -12.65 -25.66 -12.80
CA ASN A 112 -12.09 -26.47 -11.72
C ASN A 112 -10.55 -26.53 -11.70
N SER A 113 -9.91 -26.37 -12.86
CA SER A 113 -8.44 -26.37 -12.98
C SER A 113 -7.83 -24.96 -13.07
N ALA A 114 -8.62 -23.90 -12.90
CA ALA A 114 -8.12 -22.53 -12.95
C ALA A 114 -7.29 -22.18 -11.71
N SER A 115 -6.17 -21.47 -11.90
CA SER A 115 -5.40 -20.91 -10.79
C SER A 115 -6.22 -19.86 -10.04
N LEU A 116 -5.93 -19.68 -8.74
CA LEU A 116 -6.57 -18.66 -7.91
C LEU A 116 -6.44 -17.24 -8.52
N SER A 117 -5.27 -16.93 -9.09
CA SER A 117 -5.05 -15.64 -9.77
C SER A 117 -5.99 -15.41 -10.95
N LYS A 118 -6.28 -16.46 -11.74
CA LYS A 118 -7.22 -16.42 -12.85
C LYS A 118 -8.65 -16.23 -12.35
N ALA A 119 -9.04 -16.97 -11.30
CA ALA A 119 -10.36 -16.86 -10.69
C ALA A 119 -10.61 -15.47 -10.09
N VAL A 120 -9.67 -14.93 -9.31
CA VAL A 120 -9.76 -13.58 -8.72
C VAL A 120 -9.84 -12.50 -9.79
N SER A 121 -9.08 -12.63 -10.88
CA SER A 121 -9.14 -11.68 -12.01
C SER A 121 -10.49 -11.71 -12.72
N ALA A 122 -11.03 -12.92 -12.96
CA ALA A 122 -12.34 -13.10 -13.59
C ALA A 122 -13.47 -12.53 -12.72
N VAL A 123 -13.45 -12.83 -11.42
CA VAL A 123 -14.43 -12.33 -10.45
C VAL A 123 -14.33 -10.81 -10.29
N LYS A 124 -13.14 -10.25 -10.17
CA LYS A 124 -12.96 -8.79 -10.07
C LYS A 124 -13.56 -8.06 -11.26
N ASN A 125 -13.36 -8.57 -12.48
CA ASN A 125 -13.92 -7.99 -13.69
C ASN A 125 -15.46 -8.10 -13.75
N ALA A 126 -16.05 -9.11 -13.11
CA ALA A 126 -17.50 -9.29 -13.05
C ALA A 126 -18.19 -8.45 -11.97
N LEU A 127 -17.43 -7.91 -11.01
CA LEU A 127 -17.92 -7.06 -9.91
C LEU A 127 -17.89 -5.55 -10.24
N HIS A 128 -17.42 -5.18 -11.44
CA HIS A 128 -17.43 -3.82 -12.00
C HIS A 128 -18.49 -3.69 -13.09
#